data_AF-A0A6L6DNA3-F1
#
_entry.id   AF-A0A6L6DNA3-F1
#
_cell.length_a   1.000
_cell.length_b   1.000
_cell.length_c   1.000
_cell.angle_alpha   90.00
_cell.angle_beta   90.00
_cell.angle_gamma   90.00
#
_symmetry.space_group_name_H-M   'P 1'
#
loop_
_entity.id
_entity.type
_entity.pdbx_description
1 polymer ?
#
loop_
_entity_poly.entity_id
_entity_poly.type
_entity_poly.pdbx_seq_one_letter_code
_entity_poly.pdbx_strand_id
1 'polypeptide(L)'
;MIWSEAKSKKCVAIPKVYDHKYSRGVLGVITGSAQYPGAAVLSTSAAVATGVGMVRFYSSSGLAHLVLHSSPEVVVQPGAVTAWVAGSGIVSDKFDDYTTWLRHRWFKVIGLQSVPTILDAGALYLADKLEQPTLITPHAGELAKLLGRYGIAVSADEISDDPKRWAQECADILGVTVLLKGSKTVVANNEIIIELPESTPWLATAGSGDVLAGIIGAIAATNEIEILSSANRFAEIAATASFIHDRAARLASKGGPISASMIIDCIPEAIRKVLA
;
A
#
# COMPACT_ATOMS: atom_id res chain seq x y z
N MET A 1 14.11 -6.48 -13.67
CA MET A 1 13.69 -7.90 -13.74
C MET A 1 12.18 -7.95 -13.93
N ILE A 2 11.63 -8.75 -14.86
CA ILE A 2 10.16 -8.86 -15.03
C ILE A 2 9.56 -9.74 -13.92
N TRP A 3 8.52 -9.24 -13.26
CA TRP A 3 7.77 -9.96 -12.23
C TRP A 3 6.76 -10.95 -12.85
N SER A 4 6.56 -12.09 -12.20
CA SER A 4 5.71 -13.16 -12.74
C SER A 4 4.81 -13.79 -11.67
N GLU A 5 3.81 -14.53 -12.12
CA GLU A 5 2.86 -15.26 -11.27
C GLU A 5 3.58 -16.25 -10.34
N ALA A 6 4.57 -16.99 -10.86
CA ALA A 6 5.35 -17.95 -10.07
C ALA A 6 6.15 -17.30 -8.93
N LYS A 7 6.60 -16.05 -9.11
CA LYS A 7 7.26 -15.27 -8.04
C LYS A 7 6.24 -14.74 -7.04
N SER A 8 5.10 -14.26 -7.55
CA SER A 8 3.97 -13.78 -6.73
C SER A 8 3.48 -14.85 -5.75
N LYS A 9 3.38 -16.10 -6.19
CA LYS A 9 2.97 -17.25 -5.37
C LYS A 9 3.84 -17.43 -4.11
N LYS A 10 5.12 -17.05 -4.14
CA LYS A 10 6.05 -17.19 -3.00
C LYS A 10 5.82 -16.16 -1.89
N CYS A 11 5.19 -15.03 -2.21
CA CYS A 11 4.92 -13.95 -1.25
C CYS A 11 3.54 -14.07 -0.59
N VAL A 12 2.65 -14.93 -1.11
CA VAL A 12 1.32 -15.14 -0.56
C VAL A 12 1.37 -16.23 0.52
N ALA A 13 1.14 -15.83 1.77
CA ALA A 13 1.11 -16.76 2.90
C ALA A 13 -0.16 -17.62 2.88
N ILE A 14 0.02 -18.95 2.81
CA ILE A 14 -1.09 -19.92 2.87
C ILE A 14 -1.32 -20.32 4.34
N PRO A 15 -2.56 -20.22 4.85
CA PRO A 15 -2.88 -20.60 6.22
C PRO A 15 -2.62 -22.09 6.49
N LYS A 16 -2.04 -22.37 7.65
CA LYS A 16 -1.78 -23.72 8.18
C LYS A 16 -2.79 -24.07 9.27
N VAL A 17 -2.86 -25.35 9.64
CA VAL A 17 -3.83 -25.89 10.61
C VAL A 17 -3.75 -25.21 11.98
N TYR A 18 -2.56 -24.79 12.40
CA TYR A 18 -2.33 -24.18 13.71
C TYR A 18 -2.40 -22.65 13.71
N ASP A 19 -2.72 -22.04 12.56
CA ASP A 19 -2.79 -20.58 12.46
C ASP A 19 -4.03 -20.02 13.13
N HIS A 20 -3.84 -18.90 13.82
CA HIS A 20 -4.91 -18.09 14.40
C HIS A 20 -4.84 -16.65 13.88
N LYS A 21 -5.88 -15.85 14.15
CA LYS A 21 -5.99 -14.46 13.64
C LYS A 21 -4.74 -13.58 13.86
N TYR A 22 -4.00 -13.78 14.95
CA TYR A 22 -2.75 -13.04 15.19
C TYR A 22 -1.51 -13.61 14.48
N SER A 23 -1.46 -14.92 14.19
CA SER A 23 -0.32 -15.54 13.47
C SER A 23 -0.41 -15.29 11.97
N ARG A 24 -1.61 -14.96 11.48
CA ARG A 24 -1.88 -14.55 10.10
C ARG A 24 -1.68 -13.05 9.84
N GLY A 25 -0.84 -12.40 10.65
CA GLY A 25 -0.55 -10.98 10.53
C GLY A 25 -1.67 -10.07 11.04
N VAL A 26 -1.28 -8.91 11.55
CA VAL A 26 -2.20 -7.87 12.03
C VAL A 26 -1.82 -6.56 11.33
N LEU A 27 -2.67 -6.07 10.43
CA LEU A 27 -2.42 -4.83 9.71
C LEU A 27 -2.97 -3.63 10.47
N GLY A 28 -2.13 -2.62 10.74
CA GLY A 28 -2.56 -1.30 11.17
C GLY A 28 -2.85 -0.39 9.99
N VAL A 29 -4.01 0.26 9.96
CA VAL A 29 -4.44 1.14 8.87
C VAL A 29 -4.74 2.54 9.40
N ILE A 30 -3.99 3.54 8.93
CA ILE A 30 -4.17 4.97 9.20
C ILE A 30 -4.45 5.67 7.86
N THR A 31 -5.67 5.51 7.36
CA THR A 31 -6.11 6.06 6.08
C THR A 31 -7.44 6.79 6.22
N GLY A 32 -7.74 7.62 5.24
CA GLY A 32 -8.93 8.44 5.15
C GLY A 32 -8.87 9.71 6.01
N SER A 33 -9.73 10.65 5.64
CA SER A 33 -9.96 11.89 6.35
C SER A 33 -11.43 12.29 6.24
N ALA A 34 -11.84 13.34 6.95
CA ALA A 34 -13.19 13.88 6.79
C ALA A 34 -13.50 14.28 5.33
N GLN A 35 -12.48 14.71 4.56
CA GLN A 35 -12.61 15.08 3.15
C GLN A 35 -12.59 13.86 2.23
N TYR A 36 -11.84 12.83 2.59
CA TYR A 36 -11.67 11.61 1.79
C TYR A 36 -11.97 10.35 2.63
N PRO A 37 -13.23 10.15 3.08
CA PRO A 37 -13.60 9.00 3.90
C PRO A 37 -13.53 7.68 3.12
N GLY A 38 -13.73 7.72 1.80
CA GLY A 38 -13.70 6.54 0.93
C GLY A 38 -12.37 5.80 0.96
N ALA A 39 -11.25 6.50 1.12
CA ALA A 39 -9.92 5.87 1.17
C ALA A 39 -9.79 4.92 2.37
N ALA A 40 -10.40 5.25 3.52
CA ALA A 40 -10.44 4.36 4.68
C ALA A 40 -11.22 3.08 4.38
N VAL A 41 -12.40 3.22 3.77
CA VAL A 41 -13.25 2.06 3.42
C VAL A 41 -12.55 1.18 2.39
N LEU A 42 -12.05 1.75 1.29
CA LEU A 42 -11.42 0.99 0.22
C LEU A 42 -10.16 0.25 0.68
N SER A 43 -9.26 0.91 1.40
CA SER A 43 -8.03 0.29 1.88
C SER A 43 -8.29 -0.81 2.92
N THR A 44 -9.23 -0.61 3.85
CA THR A 44 -9.58 -1.63 4.85
C THR A 44 -10.31 -2.82 4.24
N SER A 45 -11.30 -2.59 3.36
CA SER A 45 -12.01 -3.66 2.66
C SER A 45 -11.07 -4.46 1.75
N ALA A 46 -10.13 -3.81 1.06
CA ALA A 46 -9.11 -4.49 0.26
C ALA A 46 -8.15 -5.34 1.10
N ALA A 47 -7.76 -4.85 2.28
CA ALA A 47 -6.93 -5.61 3.20
C ALA A 47 -7.64 -6.87 3.72
N VAL A 48 -8.93 -6.75 4.09
CA VAL A 48 -9.76 -7.89 4.51
C VAL A 48 -9.90 -8.89 3.37
N ALA A 49 -10.21 -8.44 2.16
CA ALA A 49 -10.37 -9.31 0.99
C ALA A 49 -9.07 -10.04 0.60
N THR A 50 -7.91 -9.48 0.90
CA THR A 50 -6.59 -10.12 0.72
C THR A 50 -6.35 -11.27 1.70
N GLY A 51 -7.10 -11.34 2.81
CA GLY A 51 -7.06 -12.45 3.76
C GLY A 51 -6.02 -12.30 4.88
N VAL A 52 -5.70 -11.08 5.29
CA VAL A 52 -4.94 -10.83 6.53
C VAL A 52 -5.72 -11.30 7.76
N GLY A 53 -5.01 -11.75 8.79
CA GLY A 53 -5.63 -12.30 9.99
C GLY A 53 -6.46 -11.31 10.79
N MET A 54 -6.03 -10.05 10.84
CA MET A 54 -6.75 -8.98 11.53
C MET A 54 -6.39 -7.61 10.92
N VAL A 55 -7.39 -6.75 10.75
CA VAL A 55 -7.20 -5.34 10.39
C VAL A 55 -7.55 -4.48 11.60
N ARG A 56 -6.63 -3.60 12.00
CA ARG A 56 -6.86 -2.56 12.99
C ARG A 56 -6.92 -1.20 12.33
N PHE A 57 -8.09 -0.58 12.37
CA PHE A 57 -8.29 0.75 11.80
C PHE A 57 -8.16 1.83 12.85
N TYR A 58 -7.27 2.77 12.59
CA TYR A 58 -6.94 3.89 13.47
C TYR A 58 -7.59 5.16 12.92
N SER A 59 -8.75 5.49 13.48
CA SER A 59 -9.60 6.57 13.00
C SER A 59 -9.56 7.81 13.90
N SER A 60 -9.82 8.98 13.31
CA SER A 60 -10.43 10.11 14.04
C SER A 60 -11.96 9.93 14.07
N SER A 61 -12.66 10.45 15.08
CA SER A 61 -14.09 10.16 15.32
C SER A 61 -14.95 10.40 14.06
N GLY A 62 -15.83 9.44 13.73
CA GLY A 62 -16.77 9.51 12.59
C GLY A 62 -16.50 8.48 11.47
N LEU A 63 -15.24 8.30 11.04
CA LEU A 63 -14.93 7.38 9.92
C LEU A 63 -15.06 5.89 10.31
N ALA A 64 -14.86 5.59 11.60
CA ALA A 64 -14.99 4.24 12.15
C ALA A 64 -16.33 3.58 11.79
N HIS A 65 -17.43 4.32 11.84
CA HIS A 65 -18.76 3.79 11.51
C HIS A 65 -18.89 3.41 10.03
N LEU A 66 -18.26 4.18 9.12
CA LEU A 66 -18.28 3.88 7.69
C LEU A 66 -17.50 2.59 7.40
N VAL A 67 -16.32 2.46 8.00
CA VAL A 67 -15.50 1.25 7.86
C VAL A 67 -16.23 0.02 8.43
N LEU A 68 -16.79 0.13 9.64
CA LEU A 68 -17.52 -0.97 10.28
C LEU A 68 -18.80 -1.36 9.53
N HIS A 69 -19.42 -0.44 8.79
CA HIS A 69 -20.58 -0.74 7.96
C HIS A 69 -20.21 -1.59 6.75
N SER A 70 -19.08 -1.31 6.10
CA SER A 70 -18.61 -2.04 4.92
C SER A 70 -17.79 -3.29 5.24
N SER A 71 -17.07 -3.30 6.37
CA SER A 71 -16.17 -4.38 6.78
C SER A 71 -16.26 -4.57 8.30
N PRO A 72 -17.28 -5.29 8.79
CA PRO A 72 -17.50 -5.51 10.23
C PRO A 72 -16.38 -6.31 10.92
N GLU A 73 -15.51 -6.97 10.16
CA GLU A 73 -14.34 -7.70 10.64
C GLU A 73 -13.22 -6.77 11.13
N VAL A 74 -13.25 -5.49 10.74
CA VAL A 74 -12.23 -4.50 11.09
C VAL A 74 -12.39 -4.08 12.55
N VAL A 75 -11.27 -4.04 13.27
CA VAL A 75 -11.25 -3.65 14.69
C VAL A 75 -10.78 -2.22 14.85
N VAL A 76 -11.63 -1.35 15.40
CA VAL A 76 -11.32 0.06 15.66
C VAL A 76 -10.77 0.24 17.08
N GLN A 77 -9.69 -0.48 17.39
CA GLN A 77 -9.01 -0.39 18.68
C GLN A 77 -7.49 -0.41 18.50
N PRO A 78 -6.74 0.41 19.26
CA PRO A 78 -5.28 0.34 19.27
C PRO A 78 -4.73 -1.01 19.73
N GLY A 79 -3.57 -1.41 19.21
CA GLY A 79 -2.84 -2.60 19.62
C GLY A 79 -1.64 -2.92 18.72
N ALA A 80 -0.87 -3.96 19.07
CA ALA A 80 0.32 -4.40 18.36
C ALA A 80 0.04 -4.92 16.93
N VAL A 81 0.62 -4.27 15.92
CA VAL A 81 0.45 -4.67 14.51
C VAL A 81 1.76 -5.25 13.98
N THR A 82 1.69 -6.01 12.88
CA THR A 82 2.84 -6.61 12.19
C THR A 82 3.20 -5.84 10.91
N ALA A 83 2.35 -4.92 10.45
CA ALA A 83 2.68 -3.93 9.42
C ALA A 83 1.75 -2.71 9.53
N TRP A 84 2.17 -1.60 8.93
CA TRP A 84 1.40 -0.36 8.84
C TRP A 84 1.10 0.02 7.38
N VAL A 85 -0.11 0.54 7.13
CA VAL A 85 -0.44 1.32 5.93
C VAL A 85 -0.93 2.69 6.37
N ALA A 86 -0.35 3.75 5.84
CA ALA A 86 -0.76 5.11 6.17
C ALA A 86 -0.75 6.06 4.97
N GLY A 87 -1.64 7.06 5.00
CA GLY A 87 -1.54 8.25 4.15
C GLY A 87 -2.56 8.39 3.03
N SER A 88 -3.16 7.30 2.54
CA SER A 88 -4.26 7.36 1.56
C SER A 88 -5.41 8.23 2.10
N GLY A 89 -5.88 9.21 1.31
CA GLY A 89 -6.94 10.14 1.71
C GLY A 89 -6.56 11.18 2.77
N ILE A 90 -5.26 11.36 3.04
CA ILE A 90 -4.73 12.37 3.97
C ILE A 90 -4.10 13.50 3.17
N VAL A 91 -4.40 14.76 3.54
CA VAL A 91 -3.89 15.95 2.84
C VAL A 91 -2.60 16.42 3.51
N SER A 92 -1.51 16.50 2.75
CA SER A 92 -0.17 16.87 3.22
C SER A 92 0.03 18.35 3.54
N ASP A 93 -0.90 19.22 3.17
CA ASP A 93 -0.66 20.67 3.16
C ASP A 93 -1.52 21.41 4.21
N LYS A 94 -2.19 20.69 5.13
CA LYS A 94 -3.01 21.26 6.22
C LYS A 94 -2.54 20.80 7.60
N PHE A 95 -1.24 20.93 7.84
CA PHE A 95 -0.60 20.51 9.10
C PHE A 95 -0.69 21.54 10.24
N ASP A 96 -1.24 22.73 9.99
CA ASP A 96 -1.25 23.85 10.96
C ASP A 96 -2.49 23.94 11.87
N ASP A 97 -3.52 23.09 11.69
CA ASP A 97 -4.72 23.14 12.53
C ASP A 97 -4.69 22.17 13.73
N TYR A 98 -5.33 22.56 14.84
CA TYR A 98 -5.49 21.74 16.06
C TYR A 98 -6.14 20.36 15.79
N THR A 99 -7.01 20.25 14.77
CA THR A 99 -7.58 18.98 14.30
C THR A 99 -6.53 18.02 13.71
N THR A 100 -5.41 18.55 13.24
CA THR A 100 -4.28 17.79 12.71
C THR A 100 -3.44 17.19 13.83
N TRP A 101 -3.42 17.78 15.04
CA TRP A 101 -2.72 17.21 16.20
C TRP A 101 -3.25 15.83 16.61
N LEU A 102 -4.57 15.64 16.64
CA LEU A 102 -5.19 14.33 16.92
C LEU A 102 -4.87 13.29 15.84
N ARG A 103 -4.75 13.73 14.57
CA ARG A 103 -4.35 12.86 13.45
C ARG A 103 -2.87 12.48 13.53
N HIS A 104 -2.01 13.43 13.89
CA HIS A 104 -0.58 13.20 14.14
C HIS A 104 -0.32 12.20 15.27
N ARG A 105 -1.22 12.09 16.25
CA ARG A 105 -1.05 11.14 17.35
C ARG A 105 -0.91 9.71 16.84
N TRP A 106 -1.66 9.33 15.81
CA TRP A 106 -1.58 7.98 15.24
C TRP A 106 -0.32 7.78 14.39
N PHE A 107 0.11 8.80 13.64
CA PHE A 107 1.39 8.74 12.93
C PHE A 107 2.59 8.60 13.88
N LYS A 108 2.54 9.18 15.08
CA LYS A 108 3.56 8.93 16.10
C LYS A 108 3.64 7.46 16.51
N VAL A 109 2.53 6.73 16.51
CA VAL A 109 2.50 5.30 16.86
C VAL A 109 3.27 4.46 15.83
N ILE A 110 3.30 4.88 14.56
CA ILE A 110 4.07 4.19 13.51
C ILE A 110 5.55 4.11 13.89
N GLY A 111 6.13 5.20 14.39
CA GLY A 111 7.53 5.24 14.82
C GLY A 111 7.82 4.53 16.14
N LEU A 112 6.80 4.08 16.88
CA LEU A 112 6.98 3.33 18.14
C LEU A 112 7.14 1.83 17.91
N GLN A 113 6.96 1.35 16.67
CA GLN A 113 7.02 -0.07 16.32
C GLN A 113 7.96 -0.27 15.14
N SER A 114 8.89 -1.21 15.29
CA SER A 114 9.87 -1.56 14.25
C SER A 114 9.29 -2.56 13.24
N VAL A 115 8.11 -2.28 12.70
CA VAL A 115 7.40 -3.16 11.75
C VAL A 115 7.34 -2.54 10.36
N PRO A 116 7.25 -3.35 9.28
CA PRO A 116 7.15 -2.86 7.91
C PRO A 116 6.07 -1.80 7.75
N THR A 117 6.41 -0.68 7.12
CA THR A 117 5.52 0.47 6.98
C THR A 117 5.34 0.86 5.52
N ILE A 118 4.09 0.98 5.08
CA ILE A 118 3.69 1.43 3.76
C ILE A 118 3.15 2.85 3.88
N LEU A 119 3.72 3.79 3.11
CA LEU A 119 3.31 5.18 3.06
C LEU A 119 2.79 5.52 1.66
N ASP A 120 1.54 5.95 1.61
CA ASP A 120 0.87 6.39 0.37
C ASP A 120 0.47 7.86 0.48
N ALA A 121 0.37 8.54 -0.67
CA ALA A 121 -0.13 9.90 -0.81
C ALA A 121 0.32 10.89 0.31
N GLY A 122 -0.58 11.23 1.22
CA GLY A 122 -0.35 12.22 2.28
C GLY A 122 0.73 11.87 3.29
N ALA A 123 1.19 10.61 3.33
CA ALA A 123 2.22 10.15 4.27
C ALA A 123 3.62 10.05 3.66
N LEU A 124 3.79 10.30 2.35
CA LEU A 124 5.08 10.19 1.66
C LEU A 124 6.19 11.05 2.28
N TYR A 125 5.83 12.14 2.97
CA TYR A 125 6.79 13.00 3.66
C TYR A 125 7.45 12.37 4.90
N LEU A 126 6.99 11.21 5.34
CA LEU A 126 7.56 10.46 6.47
C LEU A 126 8.62 9.45 6.02
N ALA A 127 8.83 9.28 4.71
CA ALA A 127 9.68 8.22 4.15
C ALA A 127 11.11 8.22 4.71
N ASP A 128 11.69 9.40 4.93
CA ASP A 128 13.05 9.59 5.45
C ASP A 128 13.11 9.75 6.99
N LYS A 129 11.98 9.58 7.69
CA LYS A 129 11.87 9.82 9.13
C LYS A 129 11.67 8.54 9.95
N LEU A 130 11.63 7.40 9.27
CA LEU A 130 11.36 6.10 9.88
C LEU A 130 12.61 5.22 9.78
N GLU A 131 12.92 4.50 10.86
CA GLU A 131 14.06 3.57 10.89
C GLU A 131 13.68 2.16 10.44
N GLN A 132 12.38 1.83 10.48
CA GLN A 132 11.86 0.55 10.02
C GLN A 132 11.87 0.41 8.49
N PRO A 133 11.80 -0.83 7.94
CA PRO A 133 11.60 -1.02 6.51
C PRO A 133 10.38 -0.26 6.03
N THR A 134 10.60 0.62 5.06
CA THR A 134 9.58 1.53 4.54
C THR A 134 9.41 1.32 3.05
N LEU A 135 8.14 1.22 2.62
CA LEU A 135 7.72 1.20 1.24
C LEU A 135 6.88 2.44 0.97
N ILE A 136 7.19 3.16 -0.10
CA ILE A 136 6.37 4.28 -0.56
C ILE A 136 5.69 3.94 -1.88
N THR A 137 4.46 4.44 -2.07
CA THR A 137 3.67 4.16 -3.29
C THR A 137 3.30 5.42 -4.08
N PRO A 138 4.26 6.28 -4.50
CA PRO A 138 3.93 7.50 -5.22
C PRO A 138 3.44 7.23 -6.65
N HIS A 139 2.57 8.11 -7.17
CA HIS A 139 2.43 8.30 -8.62
C HIS A 139 3.47 9.33 -9.13
N ALA A 140 3.59 9.52 -10.45
CA ALA A 140 4.60 10.40 -11.04
C ALA A 140 4.61 11.84 -10.45
N GLY A 141 3.44 12.50 -10.35
CA GLY A 141 3.34 13.80 -9.70
C GLY A 141 3.70 13.84 -8.20
N GLU A 142 3.36 12.78 -7.44
CA GLU A 142 3.76 12.65 -6.04
C GLU A 142 5.28 12.49 -5.91
N LEU A 143 5.88 11.69 -6.80
CA LEU A 143 7.32 11.48 -6.85
C LEU A 143 8.07 12.77 -7.23
N ALA A 144 7.58 13.53 -8.21
CA ALA A 144 8.12 14.84 -8.57
C ALA A 144 8.12 15.80 -7.38
N LYS A 145 6.97 15.89 -6.67
CA LYS A 145 6.85 16.73 -5.46
C LYS A 145 7.81 16.28 -4.36
N LEU A 146 8.01 14.98 -4.21
CA LEU A 146 8.92 14.40 -3.21
C LEU A 146 10.39 14.71 -3.55
N LEU A 147 10.84 14.40 -4.77
CA LEU A 147 12.20 14.67 -5.25
C LEU A 147 12.54 16.17 -5.22
N GLY A 148 11.56 17.04 -5.51
CA GLY A 148 11.72 18.49 -5.40
C GLY A 148 12.12 18.96 -3.99
N ARG A 149 11.73 18.24 -2.93
CA ARG A 149 12.15 18.54 -1.54
C ARG A 149 13.62 18.26 -1.28
N TYR A 150 14.24 17.42 -2.11
CA TYR A 150 15.67 17.11 -2.09
C TYR A 150 16.44 17.90 -3.15
N GLY A 151 15.83 18.95 -3.73
CA GLY A 151 16.47 19.83 -4.70
C GLY A 151 16.52 19.29 -6.13
N ILE A 152 15.80 18.21 -6.43
CA ILE A 152 15.76 17.60 -7.77
C ILE A 152 14.49 18.07 -8.48
N ALA A 153 14.67 18.96 -9.45
CA ALA A 153 13.57 19.44 -10.29
C ALA A 153 13.33 18.45 -11.45
N VAL A 154 12.21 17.74 -11.40
CA VAL A 154 11.75 16.82 -12.44
C VAL A 154 10.23 16.91 -12.57
N SER A 155 9.72 16.86 -13.79
CA SER A 155 8.29 16.85 -14.08
C SER A 155 7.68 15.44 -14.00
N ALA A 156 6.36 15.36 -13.88
CA ALA A 156 5.65 14.08 -13.92
C ALA A 156 5.79 13.36 -15.28
N ASP A 157 5.95 14.12 -16.36
CA ASP A 157 6.14 13.59 -17.72
C ASP A 157 7.53 12.96 -17.85
N GLU A 158 8.58 13.65 -17.40
CA GLU A 158 9.95 13.09 -17.36
C GLU A 158 10.05 11.83 -16.50
N ILE A 159 9.28 11.76 -15.41
CA ILE A 159 9.17 10.54 -14.59
C ILE A 159 8.48 9.41 -15.35
N SER A 160 7.45 9.73 -16.12
CA SER A 160 6.69 8.75 -16.89
C SER A 160 7.48 8.23 -18.09
N ASP A 161 8.41 9.02 -18.62
CA ASP A 161 9.31 8.64 -19.72
C ASP A 161 10.39 7.64 -19.28
N ASP A 162 10.95 7.78 -18.07
CA ASP A 162 11.92 6.83 -17.50
C ASP A 162 11.60 6.46 -16.04
N PRO A 163 10.50 5.70 -15.81
CA PRO A 163 10.06 5.38 -14.46
C PRO A 163 11.07 4.54 -13.68
N LYS A 164 11.94 3.78 -14.37
CA LYS A 164 12.95 2.95 -13.71
C LYS A 164 14.03 3.80 -13.07
N ARG A 165 14.57 4.76 -13.83
CA ARG A 165 15.57 5.69 -13.33
C ARG A 165 15.06 6.42 -12.11
N TRP A 166 13.88 7.04 -12.21
CA TRP A 166 13.37 7.90 -11.14
C TRP A 166 12.89 7.13 -9.91
N ALA A 167 12.36 5.91 -10.07
CA ALA A 167 12.08 5.05 -8.94
C ALA A 167 13.36 4.64 -8.20
N GLN A 168 14.43 4.29 -8.93
CA GLN A 168 15.73 3.95 -8.35
C GLN A 168 16.38 5.16 -7.66
N GLU A 169 16.40 6.31 -8.33
CA GLU A 169 16.98 7.55 -7.79
C GLU A 169 16.28 7.96 -6.49
N CYS A 170 14.96 7.86 -6.43
CA CYS A 170 14.22 8.10 -5.20
C CYS A 170 14.49 7.06 -4.10
N ALA A 171 14.63 5.78 -4.46
CA ALA A 171 14.98 4.73 -3.51
C ALA A 171 16.34 4.99 -2.88
N ASP A 172 17.34 5.35 -3.69
CA ASP A 172 18.71 5.61 -3.26
C ASP A 172 18.80 6.84 -2.34
N ILE A 173 18.08 7.92 -2.66
CA ILE A 173 18.06 9.16 -1.87
C ILE A 173 17.43 8.94 -0.49
N LEU A 174 16.33 8.20 -0.44
CA LEU A 174 15.54 8.03 0.78
C LEU A 174 15.93 6.78 1.59
N GLY A 175 16.64 5.83 0.98
CA GLY A 175 16.93 4.53 1.58
C GLY A 175 15.69 3.67 1.78
N VAL A 176 14.69 3.79 0.91
CA VAL A 176 13.39 3.09 1.02
C VAL A 176 13.07 2.26 -0.21
N THR A 177 12.08 1.38 -0.11
CA THR A 177 11.51 0.73 -1.31
C THR A 177 10.47 1.65 -1.94
N VAL A 178 10.51 1.82 -3.26
CA VAL A 178 9.60 2.67 -4.02
C VAL A 178 8.78 1.81 -4.97
N LEU A 179 7.45 1.84 -4.87
CA LEU A 179 6.54 1.36 -5.91
C LEU A 179 5.99 2.58 -6.65
N LEU A 180 6.52 2.83 -7.85
CA LEU A 180 6.09 3.93 -8.70
C LEU A 180 4.87 3.50 -9.52
N LYS A 181 3.72 4.08 -9.20
CA LYS A 181 2.43 3.83 -9.89
C LYS A 181 2.44 4.48 -11.28
N GLY A 182 1.98 3.75 -12.29
CA GLY A 182 1.88 4.20 -13.68
C GLY A 182 1.34 3.11 -14.61
N SER A 183 1.30 3.38 -15.92
CA SER A 183 0.92 2.39 -16.95
C SER A 183 1.78 1.12 -16.89
N LYS A 184 3.07 1.31 -16.62
CA LYS A 184 4.02 0.27 -16.21
C LYS A 184 4.49 0.58 -14.80
N THR A 185 4.00 -0.19 -13.84
CA THR A 185 4.45 -0.05 -12.45
C THR A 185 5.87 -0.59 -12.32
N VAL A 186 6.72 0.18 -11.64
CA VAL A 186 8.10 -0.21 -11.33
C VAL A 186 8.27 -0.23 -9.81
N VAL A 187 8.96 -1.24 -9.30
CA VAL A 187 9.38 -1.30 -7.90
C VAL A 187 10.90 -1.26 -7.85
N ALA A 188 11.46 -0.37 -7.04
CA ALA A 188 12.90 -0.22 -6.86
C ALA A 188 13.26 -0.14 -5.37
N ASN A 189 14.42 -0.66 -5.02
CA ASN A 189 15.13 -0.38 -3.77
C ASN A 189 16.63 -0.23 -4.11
N ASN A 190 17.49 -0.07 -3.11
CA ASN A 190 18.94 0.14 -3.32
C ASN A 190 19.68 -1.02 -4.03
N GLU A 191 19.05 -2.19 -4.20
CA GLU A 191 19.68 -3.39 -4.75
C GLU A 191 19.04 -3.90 -6.03
N ILE A 192 17.70 -3.80 -6.16
CA ILE A 192 16.94 -4.43 -7.23
C ILE A 192 15.89 -3.48 -7.84
N ILE A 193 15.70 -3.66 -9.15
CA ILE A 193 14.61 -3.07 -9.92
C ILE A 193 13.72 -4.18 -10.48
N ILE A 194 12.43 -4.12 -10.14
CA ILE A 194 11.39 -5.02 -10.59
C ILE A 194 10.42 -4.24 -11.48
N GLU A 195 10.16 -4.80 -12.67
CA GLU A 195 9.17 -4.28 -13.60
C GLU A 195 7.97 -5.19 -13.62
N LEU A 196 6.78 -4.60 -13.51
CA LEU A 196 5.53 -5.32 -13.70
C LEU A 196 5.12 -5.33 -15.17
N PRO A 197 4.35 -6.36 -15.59
CA PRO A 197 3.62 -6.31 -16.85
C PRO A 197 2.73 -5.06 -16.95
N GLU A 198 2.42 -4.66 -18.18
CA GLU A 198 1.51 -3.55 -18.42
C GLU A 198 0.16 -3.81 -17.77
N SER A 199 -0.33 -2.83 -17.02
CA SER A 199 -1.59 -2.95 -16.28
C SER A 199 -2.78 -2.56 -17.14
N THR A 200 -3.98 -2.98 -16.77
CA THR A 200 -5.19 -2.60 -17.51
C THR A 200 -5.46 -1.09 -17.38
N PRO A 201 -5.72 -0.37 -18.49
CA PRO A 201 -6.03 1.07 -18.43
C PRO A 201 -7.26 1.40 -17.59
N TRP A 202 -8.15 0.41 -17.37
CA TRP A 202 -9.33 0.55 -16.52
C TRP A 202 -9.01 0.81 -15.04
N LEU A 203 -7.75 0.63 -14.61
CA LEU A 203 -7.26 1.05 -13.29
C LEU A 203 -7.21 2.57 -13.11
N ALA A 204 -7.37 3.36 -14.17
CA ALA A 204 -7.47 4.82 -14.11
C ALA A 204 -8.81 5.30 -13.51
N THR A 205 -9.18 4.75 -12.36
CA THR A 205 -10.34 5.14 -11.56
C THR A 205 -9.91 5.60 -10.18
N ALA A 206 -10.63 6.57 -9.62
CA ALA A 206 -10.43 7.03 -8.26
C ALA A 206 -10.55 5.86 -7.26
N GLY A 207 -9.68 5.86 -6.24
CA GLY A 207 -9.66 4.86 -5.18
C GLY A 207 -8.93 3.56 -5.50
N SER A 208 -8.50 3.32 -6.75
CA SER A 208 -7.72 2.13 -7.10
C SER A 208 -6.38 2.07 -6.35
N GLY A 209 -5.73 3.23 -6.13
CA GLY A 209 -4.52 3.31 -5.30
C GLY A 209 -4.76 2.91 -3.84
N ASP A 210 -5.92 3.26 -3.27
CA ASP A 210 -6.29 2.91 -1.90
C ASP A 210 -6.48 1.39 -1.76
N VAL A 211 -7.05 0.76 -2.78
CA VAL A 211 -7.18 -0.71 -2.87
C VAL A 211 -5.80 -1.37 -2.94
N LEU A 212 -4.90 -0.85 -3.79
CA LEU A 212 -3.52 -1.33 -3.88
C LEU A 212 -2.80 -1.23 -2.53
N ALA A 213 -2.90 -0.09 -1.84
CA ALA A 213 -2.29 0.10 -0.52
C ALA A 213 -2.80 -0.94 0.51
N GLY A 214 -4.11 -1.23 0.49
CA GLY A 214 -4.71 -2.27 1.32
C GLY A 214 -4.17 -3.67 1.01
N ILE A 215 -4.02 -4.03 -0.27
CA ILE A 215 -3.45 -5.32 -0.69
C ILE A 215 -2.00 -5.44 -0.25
N ILE A 216 -1.18 -4.40 -0.48
CA ILE A 216 0.24 -4.40 -0.07
C ILE A 216 0.34 -4.58 1.44
N GLY A 217 -0.42 -3.81 2.22
CA GLY A 217 -0.40 -3.89 3.67
C GLY A 217 -0.77 -5.27 4.20
N ALA A 218 -1.80 -5.89 3.63
CA ALA A 218 -2.22 -7.22 4.04
C ALA A 218 -1.15 -8.28 3.79
N ILE A 219 -0.51 -8.26 2.62
CA ILE A 219 0.58 -9.20 2.31
C ILE A 219 1.81 -8.91 3.18
N ALA A 220 2.16 -7.64 3.38
CA ALA A 220 3.26 -7.25 4.25
C ALA A 220 3.06 -7.71 5.69
N ALA A 221 1.84 -7.56 6.24
CA ALA A 221 1.48 -8.00 7.58
C ALA A 221 1.69 -9.52 7.78
N THR A 222 1.53 -10.32 6.72
CA THR A 222 1.75 -11.78 6.75
C THR A 222 3.20 -12.21 6.53
N ASN A 223 4.09 -11.28 6.15
CA ASN A 223 5.50 -11.55 5.83
C ASN A 223 6.45 -10.65 6.66
N GLU A 224 6.03 -10.26 7.86
CA GLU A 224 6.79 -9.33 8.73
C GLU A 224 8.24 -9.80 8.91
N ILE A 225 8.44 -11.06 9.28
CA ILE A 225 9.76 -11.63 9.58
C ILE A 225 10.66 -11.60 8.33
N GLU A 226 10.11 -11.97 7.18
CA GLU A 226 10.84 -12.02 5.92
C GLU A 226 11.22 -10.62 5.43
N ILE A 227 10.37 -9.61 5.66
CA ILE A 227 10.68 -8.20 5.34
C ILE A 227 11.78 -7.68 6.27
N LEU A 228 11.67 -7.92 7.58
CA LEU A 228 12.68 -7.49 8.55
C LEU A 228 14.05 -8.15 8.29
N SER A 229 14.05 -9.33 7.67
CA SER A 229 15.27 -10.05 7.30
C SER A 229 15.88 -9.60 5.97
N SER A 230 15.09 -9.00 5.06
CA SER A 230 15.56 -8.62 3.73
C SER A 230 14.72 -7.51 3.11
N ALA A 231 15.33 -6.36 2.80
CA ALA A 231 14.68 -5.27 2.08
C ALA A 231 14.15 -5.71 0.70
N ASN A 232 14.81 -6.66 0.04
CA ASN A 232 14.36 -7.21 -1.23
C ASN A 232 13.00 -7.89 -1.11
N ARG A 233 12.71 -8.54 0.02
CA ARG A 233 11.38 -9.14 0.25
C ARG A 233 10.29 -8.08 0.20
N PHE A 234 10.54 -6.86 0.68
CA PHE A 234 9.54 -5.81 0.63
C PHE A 234 9.22 -5.39 -0.81
N ALA A 235 10.24 -5.27 -1.65
CA ALA A 235 10.07 -5.01 -3.09
C ALA A 235 9.30 -6.15 -3.80
N GLU A 236 9.60 -7.41 -3.48
CA GLU A 236 8.87 -8.58 -4.00
C GLU A 236 7.39 -8.57 -3.59
N ILE A 237 7.09 -8.16 -2.35
CA ILE A 237 5.72 -8.04 -1.84
C ILE A 237 4.98 -6.91 -2.54
N ALA A 238 5.62 -5.75 -2.72
CA ALA A 238 5.03 -4.62 -3.43
C ALA A 238 4.71 -5.00 -4.89
N ALA A 239 5.62 -5.71 -5.56
CA ALA A 239 5.39 -6.23 -6.90
C ALA A 239 4.27 -7.29 -6.93
N THR A 240 4.23 -8.20 -5.96
CA THR A 240 3.16 -9.21 -5.86
C THR A 240 1.79 -8.58 -5.66
N ALA A 241 1.69 -7.59 -4.78
CA ALA A 241 0.45 -6.88 -4.52
C ALA A 241 -0.05 -6.12 -5.76
N SER A 242 0.85 -5.44 -6.48
CA SER A 242 0.50 -4.77 -7.74
C SER A 242 0.06 -5.76 -8.81
N PHE A 243 0.70 -6.93 -8.90
CA PHE A 243 0.27 -8.01 -9.81
C PHE A 243 -1.13 -8.55 -9.47
N ILE A 244 -1.43 -8.78 -8.19
CA ILE A 244 -2.74 -9.22 -7.73
C ILE A 244 -3.81 -8.15 -8.00
N HIS A 245 -3.48 -6.89 -7.76
CA HIS A 245 -4.36 -5.75 -8.01
C HIS A 245 -4.73 -5.62 -9.50
N ASP A 246 -3.76 -5.69 -10.40
CA ASP A 246 -4.03 -5.69 -11.85
C ASP A 246 -4.87 -6.90 -12.28
N ARG A 247 -4.55 -8.10 -11.75
CA ARG A 247 -5.32 -9.31 -12.06
C ARG A 247 -6.78 -9.18 -11.58
N ALA A 248 -7.01 -8.66 -10.38
CA ALA A 248 -8.35 -8.39 -9.85
C ALA A 248 -9.10 -7.37 -10.73
N ALA A 249 -8.43 -6.30 -11.18
CA ALA A 249 -9.01 -5.32 -12.07
C ALA A 249 -9.40 -5.88 -13.43
N ARG A 250 -8.58 -6.77 -14.01
CA ARG A 250 -8.92 -7.47 -15.26
C ARG A 250 -10.13 -8.38 -15.10
N LEU A 251 -10.23 -9.09 -13.97
CA LEU A 251 -11.39 -9.93 -13.64
C LEU A 251 -12.67 -9.09 -13.47
N ALA A 252 -12.56 -7.93 -12.82
CA ALA A 252 -13.66 -7.00 -12.64
C ALA A 252 -14.11 -6.37 -13.97
N SER A 253 -13.14 -5.95 -14.79
CA SER A 253 -13.39 -5.19 -16.02
C SER A 253 -14.08 -6.04 -17.08
N LYS A 254 -13.60 -7.25 -17.34
CA LYS A 254 -14.03 -8.06 -18.49
C LYS A 254 -14.01 -7.27 -19.82
N GLY A 255 -13.16 -6.24 -19.92
CA GLY A 255 -13.06 -5.34 -21.07
C GLY A 255 -13.85 -4.04 -20.98
N GLY A 256 -14.56 -3.77 -19.87
CA GLY A 256 -15.35 -2.56 -19.65
C GLY A 256 -14.93 -1.73 -18.42
N PRO A 257 -15.63 -0.62 -18.17
CA PRO A 257 -15.38 0.26 -17.01
C PRO A 257 -15.51 -0.48 -15.67
N ILE A 258 -14.67 -0.07 -14.70
CA ILE A 258 -14.67 -0.61 -13.34
C ILE A 258 -14.64 0.49 -12.30
N SER A 259 -15.10 0.16 -11.10
CA SER A 259 -14.90 0.95 -9.90
C SER A 259 -13.90 0.26 -8.97
N ALA A 260 -13.32 1.00 -8.03
CA ALA A 260 -12.41 0.45 -7.01
C ALA A 260 -13.08 -0.68 -6.19
N SER A 261 -14.37 -0.57 -5.87
CA SER A 261 -15.10 -1.61 -5.15
C SER A 261 -15.21 -2.91 -5.93
N MET A 262 -15.41 -2.85 -7.25
CA MET A 262 -15.43 -4.05 -8.10
C MET A 262 -14.07 -4.78 -8.12
N ILE A 263 -12.97 -4.03 -7.98
CA ILE A 263 -11.63 -4.63 -7.84
C ILE A 263 -11.56 -5.43 -6.55
N ILE A 264 -12.06 -4.88 -5.43
CA ILE A 264 -12.06 -5.54 -4.12
C ILE A 264 -12.78 -6.89 -4.18
N ASP A 265 -13.96 -6.95 -4.80
CA ASP A 265 -14.75 -8.17 -4.94
C ASP A 265 -13.99 -9.29 -5.70
N CYS A 266 -13.03 -8.91 -6.55
CA CYS A 266 -12.24 -9.84 -7.35
C CYS A 266 -10.89 -10.22 -6.73
N ILE A 267 -10.49 -9.62 -5.60
CA ILE A 267 -9.20 -9.91 -4.93
C ILE A 267 -9.08 -11.39 -4.55
N PRO A 268 -10.06 -12.04 -3.89
CA PRO A 268 -9.92 -13.44 -3.48
C PRO A 268 -9.73 -14.38 -4.67
N GLU A 269 -10.45 -14.14 -5.77
CA GLU A 269 -10.32 -14.92 -7.00
C GLU A 269 -8.98 -14.67 -7.70
N ALA A 270 -8.48 -13.43 -7.70
CA ALA A 270 -7.16 -13.11 -8.21
C ALA A 270 -6.05 -13.86 -7.44
N ILE A 271 -6.13 -13.86 -6.10
CA ILE A 271 -5.19 -14.59 -5.24
C ILE A 271 -5.29 -16.10 -5.48
N ARG A 272 -6.50 -16.66 -5.53
CA ARG A 272 -6.72 -18.08 -5.82
C ARG A 272 -6.05 -18.50 -7.11
N LYS A 273 -6.15 -17.66 -8.16
CA LYS A 273 -5.50 -17.94 -9.44
C LYS A 273 -3.97 -17.87 -9.36
N VAL A 274 -3.40 -16.93 -8.60
CA VAL A 274 -1.94 -16.84 -8.36
C VAL A 274 -1.42 -18.07 -7.60
N LEU A 275 -2.25 -18.66 -6.74
CA LEU A 275 -1.91 -19.85 -5.95
C LEU A 275 -2.09 -21.18 -6.70
N ALA A 276 -2.79 -21.17 -7.84
CA ALA A 276 -2.93 -22.36 -8.70
C ALA A 276 -1.56 -22.85 -9.20
#